data_AF-A0A1E3M1P6-F1
#
_entry.id   AF-A0A1E3M1P6-F1
#
_cell.length_a   1.000
_cell.length_b   1.000
_cell.length_c   1.000
_cell.angle_alpha   90.00
_cell.angle_beta   90.00
_cell.angle_gamma   90.00
#
_symmetry.space_group_name_H-M   'P 1'
#
loop_
_entity.id
_entity.type
_entity.pdbx_description
1 polymer ?
#
loop_
_entity_poly.entity_id
_entity_poly.type
_entity_poly.pdbx_seq_one_letter_code
_entity_poly.pdbx_strand_id
1 'polypeptide(L)'
;MTLLAEIEAFLAETGMPDARFGKHAANNAVLVRRLRNGCDVMPQTADRVRAYIAAERANPTPPKQSKTKDRRCGCGASITHKAVRCRSCASKELAKAMLRPVPADFQEIAPGKTINELQRIYSAGPDTVVRWRKEAGIVGPRKGAPASVQAQPEPRATVPRKPRVGRFRQVQPRPLIDHRDISRAGLAAQFLQRFGQVIRCDADGSINPKGTHWLRGGRFVLTDNEIMQRAERNGWRPDQWKELARPAVNAGGAARQDIAA
;
A
#
# COMPACT_ATOMS: atom_id res chain seq x y z
N MET A 1 -40.82 18.74 2.67
CA MET A 1 -39.76 17.71 2.63
C MET A 1 -38.61 18.24 1.79
N THR A 2 -37.36 18.01 2.20
CA THR A 2 -36.20 18.42 1.39
C THR A 2 -35.92 17.38 0.31
N LEU A 3 -35.41 17.81 -0.85
CA LEU A 3 -35.05 16.90 -1.95
C LEU A 3 -34.07 15.80 -1.48
N LEU A 4 -33.15 16.13 -0.57
CA LEU A 4 -32.21 15.17 -0.01
C LEU A 4 -32.93 14.01 0.71
N ALA A 5 -33.94 14.31 1.52
CA ALA A 5 -34.71 13.29 2.23
C ALA A 5 -35.47 12.35 1.27
N GLU A 6 -36.03 12.89 0.18
CA GLU A 6 -36.68 12.10 -0.88
C GLU A 6 -35.69 11.14 -1.57
N ILE A 7 -34.49 11.63 -1.88
CA ILE A 7 -33.42 10.82 -2.48
C ILE A 7 -32.97 9.72 -1.52
N GLU A 8 -32.73 10.03 -0.25
CA GLU A 8 -32.23 9.05 0.72
C GLU A 8 -33.25 7.93 1.00
N ALA A 9 -34.54 8.27 1.07
CA ALA A 9 -35.60 7.27 1.15
C ALA A 9 -35.59 6.33 -0.07
N PHE A 10 -35.42 6.88 -1.27
CA PHE A 10 -35.35 6.09 -2.50
C PHE A 10 -34.10 5.19 -2.58
N LEU A 11 -32.93 5.69 -2.14
CA LEU A 11 -31.70 4.88 -2.10
C LEU A 11 -31.81 3.74 -1.09
N ALA A 12 -32.45 3.98 0.06
CA ALA A 12 -32.70 2.95 1.06
C ALA A 12 -33.68 1.87 0.55
N GLU A 13 -34.73 2.27 -0.18
CA GLU A 13 -35.72 1.37 -0.77
C GLU A 13 -35.12 0.48 -1.87
N THR A 14 -34.29 1.06 -2.75
CA THR A 14 -33.78 0.36 -3.94
C THR A 14 -32.42 -0.30 -3.74
N GLY A 15 -31.68 0.05 -2.68
CA GLY A 15 -30.29 -0.34 -2.49
C GLY A 15 -29.34 0.19 -3.58
N MET A 16 -29.76 1.21 -4.35
CA MET A 16 -28.95 1.77 -5.43
C MET A 16 -27.77 2.60 -4.86
N PRO A 17 -26.54 2.46 -5.38
CA PRO A 17 -25.44 3.33 -4.99
C PRO A 17 -25.71 4.79 -5.35
N ASP A 18 -25.33 5.71 -4.46
CA ASP A 18 -25.50 7.17 -4.60
C ASP A 18 -24.91 7.74 -5.91
N ALA A 19 -23.71 7.31 -6.28
CA ALA A 19 -23.03 7.73 -7.49
C ALA A 19 -23.77 7.26 -8.76
N ARG A 20 -24.35 6.05 -8.71
CA ARG A 20 -25.15 5.49 -9.81
C ARG A 20 -26.46 6.26 -9.95
N PHE A 21 -27.15 6.51 -8.85
CA PHE A 21 -28.36 7.33 -8.84
C PHE A 21 -28.12 8.71 -9.45
N GLY A 22 -27.11 9.45 -8.95
CA GLY A 22 -26.80 10.79 -9.46
C GLY A 22 -26.47 10.79 -10.96
N LYS A 23 -25.76 9.76 -11.44
CA LYS A 23 -25.46 9.59 -12.86
C LYS A 23 -26.72 9.32 -13.70
N HIS A 24 -27.67 8.52 -13.23
CA HIS A 24 -28.90 8.24 -13.99
C HIS A 24 -29.92 9.38 -13.92
N ALA A 25 -30.17 9.94 -12.73
CA ALA A 25 -31.19 10.97 -12.52
C ALA A 25 -30.79 12.33 -13.13
N ALA A 26 -29.53 12.72 -12.99
CA ALA A 26 -29.07 14.08 -13.31
C ALA A 26 -27.75 14.14 -14.09
N ASN A 27 -27.22 13.00 -14.57
CA ASN A 27 -25.90 12.91 -15.20
C ASN A 27 -24.76 13.47 -14.33
N ASN A 28 -24.89 13.35 -12.99
CA ASN A 28 -23.92 13.87 -12.03
C ASN A 28 -23.72 12.91 -10.86
N ALA A 29 -22.62 12.15 -10.88
CA ALA A 29 -22.33 11.15 -9.85
C ALA A 29 -22.03 11.74 -8.45
N VAL A 30 -21.75 13.04 -8.32
CA VAL A 30 -21.49 13.69 -7.02
C VAL A 30 -22.70 14.43 -6.45
N LEU A 31 -23.88 14.33 -7.09
CA LEU A 31 -25.11 15.04 -6.71
C LEU A 31 -25.46 14.84 -5.23
N VAL A 32 -25.61 13.58 -4.79
CA VAL A 32 -26.05 13.25 -3.43
C VAL A 32 -25.04 13.74 -2.38
N ARG A 33 -23.74 13.57 -2.65
CA ARG A 33 -22.68 14.07 -1.79
C ARG A 33 -22.70 15.61 -1.66
N ARG A 34 -22.98 16.33 -2.75
CA ARG A 34 -23.11 17.80 -2.71
C ARG A 34 -24.32 18.23 -1.87
N LEU A 35 -25.46 17.57 -2.05
CA LEU A 35 -26.67 17.84 -1.26
C LEU A 35 -26.44 17.60 0.24
N ARG A 36 -25.72 16.53 0.62
CA ARG A 36 -25.33 16.25 2.02
C ARG A 36 -24.42 17.31 2.63
N ASN A 37 -23.63 17.98 1.80
CA ASN A 37 -22.78 19.10 2.20
C ASN A 37 -23.55 20.43 2.26
N GLY A 38 -24.89 20.41 2.14
CA GLY A 38 -25.72 21.61 2.16
C GLY A 38 -25.65 22.45 0.89
N CYS A 39 -25.15 21.91 -0.23
CA CYS A 39 -25.24 22.61 -1.50
C CYS A 39 -26.64 22.48 -2.09
N ASP A 40 -27.20 23.59 -2.57
CA ASP A 40 -28.44 23.58 -3.32
C ASP A 40 -28.24 23.12 -4.77
N VAL A 41 -29.34 22.67 -5.38
CA VAL A 41 -29.41 22.29 -6.80
C VAL A 41 -30.40 23.21 -7.51
N MET A 42 -30.17 23.43 -8.80
CA MET A 42 -31.12 24.19 -9.61
C MET A 42 -32.51 23.53 -9.62
N PRO A 43 -33.62 24.30 -9.63
CA PRO A 43 -34.99 23.77 -9.63
C PRO A 43 -35.24 22.73 -10.74
N GLN A 44 -34.78 22.99 -11.97
CA GLN A 44 -34.91 22.05 -13.09
C GLN A 44 -34.22 20.69 -12.82
N THR A 45 -33.10 20.69 -12.10
CA THR A 45 -32.42 19.45 -11.70
C THR A 45 -33.21 18.71 -10.63
N ALA A 46 -33.82 19.43 -9.68
CA ALA A 46 -34.69 18.84 -8.68
C ALA A 46 -35.91 18.14 -9.33
N ASP A 47 -36.53 18.78 -10.31
CA ASP A 47 -37.68 18.22 -11.03
C ASP A 47 -37.31 16.95 -11.82
N ARG A 48 -36.16 16.97 -12.50
CA ARG A 48 -35.62 15.76 -13.16
C ARG A 48 -35.37 14.61 -12.19
N VAL A 49 -34.83 14.91 -11.01
CA VAL A 49 -34.58 13.91 -9.98
C VAL A 49 -35.90 13.30 -9.48
N ARG A 50 -36.93 14.12 -9.23
CA ARG A 50 -38.25 13.63 -8.81
C ARG A 50 -38.93 12.80 -9.90
N ALA A 51 -38.87 13.24 -11.15
CA ALA A 51 -39.40 12.49 -12.29
C ALA A 51 -38.71 11.12 -12.43
N TYR A 52 -37.40 11.07 -12.23
CA TYR A 52 -36.65 9.81 -12.21
C TYR A 52 -37.08 8.87 -11.08
N ILE A 53 -37.22 9.38 -9.84
CA ILE A 53 -37.70 8.60 -8.69
C ILE A 53 -39.09 8.01 -8.98
N ALA A 54 -40.01 8.81 -9.53
CA ALA A 54 -41.35 8.36 -9.88
C ALA A 54 -41.34 7.28 -10.97
N ALA A 55 -40.53 7.46 -12.02
CA ALA A 55 -40.40 6.50 -13.11
C ALA A 55 -39.80 5.15 -12.66
N GLU A 56 -38.76 5.18 -11.82
CA GLU A 56 -38.12 3.94 -11.33
C GLU A 56 -39.01 3.20 -10.33
N ARG A 57 -39.81 3.92 -9.53
CA ARG A 57 -40.83 3.29 -8.67
C ARG A 57 -41.96 2.65 -9.47
N ALA A 58 -42.32 3.23 -10.62
CA ALA A 58 -43.32 2.65 -11.51
C ALA A 58 -42.79 1.39 -12.24
N ASN A 59 -41.50 1.34 -12.55
CA ASN A 59 -40.84 0.24 -13.23
C ASN A 59 -39.55 -0.15 -12.49
N PRO A 60 -39.64 -0.93 -11.40
CA PRO A 60 -38.45 -1.32 -10.66
C PRO A 60 -37.57 -2.18 -11.56
N THR A 61 -36.45 -1.63 -12.03
CA THR A 61 -35.51 -2.40 -12.83
C THR A 61 -34.98 -3.53 -11.93
N PRO A 62 -35.19 -4.82 -12.29
CA PRO A 62 -34.68 -5.90 -11.48
C PRO A 62 -33.16 -5.73 -11.32
N PRO A 63 -32.60 -5.92 -10.11
CA PRO A 63 -31.18 -5.76 -9.89
C PRO A 63 -30.46 -6.65 -10.91
N LYS A 64 -29.67 -6.05 -11.80
CA LYS A 64 -28.87 -6.79 -12.77
C LYS A 64 -27.92 -7.67 -11.97
N GLN A 65 -28.29 -8.93 -11.76
CA GLN A 65 -27.42 -9.93 -11.18
C GLN A 65 -26.16 -9.94 -12.04
N SER A 66 -25.06 -9.39 -11.52
CA SER A 66 -23.79 -9.41 -12.22
C SER A 66 -23.39 -10.88 -12.31
N LYS A 67 -23.65 -11.50 -13.47
CA LYS A 67 -23.14 -12.83 -13.81
C LYS A 67 -21.63 -12.73 -14.05
N THR A 68 -20.89 -12.28 -13.05
CA THR A 68 -19.46 -12.57 -12.96
C THR A 68 -19.37 -14.05 -12.64
N LYS A 69 -19.39 -14.88 -13.70
CA LYS A 69 -19.04 -16.29 -13.55
C LYS A 69 -17.65 -16.31 -12.93
N ASP A 70 -17.52 -16.92 -11.76
CA ASP A 70 -16.23 -17.15 -11.11
C ASP A 70 -15.39 -18.04 -12.02
N ARG A 71 -14.59 -17.41 -12.88
CA ARG A 71 -13.60 -18.11 -13.68
C ARG A 71 -12.47 -18.50 -12.73
N ARG A 72 -12.06 -19.76 -12.80
CA ARG A 72 -10.91 -20.27 -12.06
C ARG A 72 -9.80 -20.64 -13.03
N CYS A 73 -8.57 -20.39 -12.63
CA CYS A 73 -7.38 -20.90 -13.29
C CYS A 73 -7.33 -22.42 -13.16
N GLY A 74 -6.56 -23.11 -14.01
CA GLY A 74 -6.30 -24.55 -13.86
C GLY A 74 -5.67 -24.97 -12.52
N CYS A 75 -5.14 -24.01 -11.74
CA CYS A 75 -4.66 -24.25 -10.38
C CYS A 75 -5.71 -23.99 -9.28
N GLY A 76 -6.95 -23.66 -9.64
CA GLY A 76 -8.05 -23.39 -8.71
C GLY A 76 -8.20 -21.94 -8.22
N ALA A 77 -7.21 -21.07 -8.46
CA ALA A 77 -7.28 -19.65 -8.10
C ALA A 77 -8.30 -18.88 -8.93
N SER A 78 -9.01 -17.92 -8.33
CA SER A 78 -9.93 -17.02 -9.03
C SER A 78 -9.18 -16.12 -10.02
N ILE A 79 -9.71 -15.97 -11.23
CA ILE A 79 -9.14 -15.12 -12.28
C ILE A 79 -10.13 -14.05 -12.70
N THR A 80 -9.61 -12.90 -13.15
CA THR A 80 -10.44 -11.86 -13.73
C THR A 80 -11.05 -12.36 -15.04
N HIS A 81 -12.19 -11.80 -15.46
CA HIS A 81 -12.92 -12.26 -16.65
C HIS A 81 -12.07 -12.26 -17.95
N LYS A 82 -11.04 -11.41 -18.02
CA LYS A 82 -10.11 -11.30 -19.16
C LYS A 82 -8.92 -12.24 -19.07
N ALA A 83 -8.57 -12.72 -17.88
CA ALA A 83 -7.41 -13.56 -17.68
C ALA A 83 -7.73 -15.03 -18.02
N VAL A 84 -6.78 -15.70 -18.69
CA VAL A 84 -6.85 -17.16 -18.95
C VAL A 84 -6.23 -17.95 -17.80
N ARG A 85 -5.22 -17.36 -17.12
CA ARG A 85 -4.50 -17.95 -15.98
C ARG A 85 -4.32 -16.93 -14.88
N CYS A 86 -4.11 -17.38 -13.65
CA CYS A 86 -3.79 -16.50 -12.54
C CYS A 86 -2.37 -15.94 -12.69
N ARG A 87 -2.10 -14.81 -12.02
CA ARG A 87 -0.81 -14.11 -12.09
C ARG A 87 0.37 -15.03 -11.77
N SER A 88 0.23 -15.92 -10.80
CA SER A 88 1.30 -16.85 -10.41
C SER A 88 1.59 -17.92 -11.48
N CYS A 89 0.55 -18.51 -12.07
CA CYS A 89 0.72 -19.46 -13.18
C CYS A 89 1.31 -18.79 -14.42
N ALA A 90 0.85 -17.58 -14.76
CA ALA A 90 1.38 -16.81 -15.89
C ALA A 90 2.87 -16.45 -15.68
N SER A 91 3.25 -15.98 -14.49
CA SER A 91 4.64 -15.66 -14.18
C SER A 91 5.55 -16.89 -14.21
N LYS A 92 5.07 -18.07 -13.76
CA LYS A 92 5.85 -19.32 -13.84
C LYS A 92 6.12 -19.74 -15.28
N GLU A 93 5.13 -19.59 -16.15
CA GLU A 93 5.28 -19.91 -17.58
C GLU A 93 6.23 -18.95 -18.28
N LEU A 94 6.10 -17.64 -18.02
CA LEU A 94 7.04 -16.65 -18.52
C LEU A 94 8.46 -16.91 -18.03
N ALA A 95 8.62 -17.21 -16.73
CA ALA A 95 9.91 -17.58 -16.16
C ALA A 95 10.49 -18.81 -16.85
N LYS A 96 9.67 -19.83 -17.13
CA LYS A 96 10.08 -21.02 -17.87
C LYS A 96 10.53 -20.69 -19.30
N ALA A 97 9.83 -19.81 -20.00
CA ALA A 97 10.20 -19.38 -21.36
C ALA A 97 11.49 -18.54 -21.39
N MET A 98 11.78 -17.79 -20.32
CA MET A 98 12.99 -16.99 -20.17
C MET A 98 14.20 -17.80 -19.67
N LEU A 99 14.04 -19.09 -19.37
CA LEU A 99 15.17 -19.94 -18.98
C LEU A 99 16.09 -20.16 -20.18
N ARG A 100 17.35 -19.73 -20.05
CA ARG A 100 18.39 -19.98 -21.05
C ARG A 100 18.53 -21.50 -21.33
N PRO A 101 18.51 -21.97 -22.58
CA PRO A 101 18.67 -23.39 -22.89
C PRO A 101 20.06 -23.90 -22.47
N VAL A 102 20.21 -25.21 -22.29
CA VAL A 102 21.50 -25.85 -22.00
C VAL A 102 22.43 -25.65 -23.21
N PRO A 103 23.64 -25.08 -23.05
CA PRO A 103 24.62 -25.01 -24.13
C PRO A 103 25.00 -26.41 -24.64
N ALA A 104 25.24 -26.58 -25.93
CA ALA A 104 25.51 -27.89 -26.54
C ALA A 104 26.81 -28.54 -26.00
N ASP A 105 27.82 -27.71 -25.73
CA ASP A 105 29.12 -28.08 -25.17
C ASP A 105 29.09 -28.39 -23.66
N PHE A 106 27.97 -28.12 -23.00
CA PHE A 106 27.85 -28.27 -21.55
C PHE A 106 28.08 -29.73 -21.10
N GLN A 107 27.66 -30.71 -21.89
CA GLN A 107 27.85 -32.13 -21.56
C GLN A 107 29.32 -32.57 -21.54
N GLU A 108 30.14 -32.00 -22.41
CA GLU A 108 31.57 -32.33 -22.53
C GLU A 108 32.39 -31.62 -21.45
N ILE A 109 32.07 -30.36 -21.15
CA ILE A 109 32.85 -29.50 -20.24
C ILE A 109 32.48 -29.71 -18.76
N ALA A 110 31.22 -30.04 -18.46
CA ALA A 110 30.74 -30.10 -17.08
C ALA A 110 31.29 -31.26 -16.21
N PRO A 111 31.61 -32.46 -16.73
CA PRO A 111 32.24 -33.52 -15.94
C PRO A 111 33.55 -33.05 -15.30
N GLY A 112 33.73 -33.34 -14.01
CA GLY A 112 34.93 -32.95 -13.25
C GLY A 112 35.01 -31.46 -12.86
N LYS A 113 34.18 -30.58 -13.41
CA LYS A 113 34.14 -29.16 -13.01
C LYS A 113 33.20 -28.89 -11.84
N THR A 114 33.61 -27.95 -10.99
CA THR A 114 32.78 -27.42 -9.91
C THR A 114 31.72 -26.47 -10.47
N ILE A 115 30.63 -26.28 -9.71
CA ILE A 115 29.55 -25.34 -10.11
C ILE A 115 30.11 -23.91 -10.27
N ASN A 116 31.11 -23.51 -9.49
CA ASN A 116 31.70 -22.17 -9.58
C ASN A 116 32.55 -21.99 -10.85
N GLU A 117 33.27 -23.02 -11.29
CA GLU A 117 34.00 -22.97 -12.55
C GLU A 117 33.04 -22.87 -13.74
N LEU A 118 31.96 -23.66 -13.73
CA LEU A 118 30.94 -23.61 -14.78
C LEU A 118 30.20 -22.26 -14.82
N GLN A 119 29.96 -21.62 -13.67
CA GLN A 119 29.42 -20.25 -13.65
C GLN A 119 30.32 -19.26 -14.37
N ARG A 120 31.65 -19.38 -14.21
CA ARG A 120 32.63 -18.50 -14.88
C ARG A 120 32.69 -18.75 -16.37
N ILE A 121 32.72 -20.03 -16.79
CA ILE A 121 32.78 -20.42 -18.21
C ILE A 121 31.55 -19.91 -18.97
N TYR A 122 30.35 -20.14 -18.42
CA TYR A 122 29.09 -19.83 -19.12
C TYR A 122 28.46 -18.48 -18.75
N SER A 123 29.10 -17.71 -17.87
CA SER A 123 28.55 -16.48 -17.28
C SER A 123 27.09 -16.65 -16.85
N ALA A 124 26.80 -17.76 -16.17
CA ALA A 124 25.46 -18.16 -15.77
C ALA A 124 25.36 -18.20 -14.24
N GLY A 125 24.16 -17.96 -13.71
CA GLY A 125 23.91 -18.08 -12.27
C GLY A 125 24.03 -19.53 -11.76
N PRO A 126 24.28 -19.73 -10.45
CA PRO A 126 24.46 -21.06 -9.87
C PRO A 126 23.26 -21.99 -10.08
N ASP A 127 22.04 -21.47 -9.93
CA ASP A 127 20.81 -22.25 -10.11
C ASP A 127 20.62 -22.70 -11.56
N THR A 128 21.03 -21.87 -12.53
CA THR A 128 21.01 -22.21 -13.95
C THR A 128 21.95 -23.37 -14.23
N VAL A 129 23.17 -23.33 -13.70
CA VAL A 129 24.16 -24.41 -13.84
C VAL A 129 23.69 -25.70 -13.17
N VAL A 130 23.09 -25.62 -11.98
CA VAL A 130 22.51 -26.78 -11.28
C VAL A 130 21.39 -27.41 -12.10
N ARG A 131 20.50 -26.58 -12.66
CA ARG A 131 19.44 -27.03 -13.57
C ARG A 131 20.02 -27.71 -14.81
N TRP A 132 21.00 -27.11 -15.46
CA TRP A 132 21.64 -27.69 -16.64
C TRP A 132 22.33 -29.02 -16.34
N ARG A 133 23.00 -29.18 -15.18
CA ARG A 133 23.54 -30.49 -14.76
C ARG A 133 22.46 -31.55 -14.60
N LYS A 134 21.31 -31.18 -14.03
CA LYS A 134 20.17 -32.09 -13.88
C LYS A 134 19.56 -32.47 -15.23
N GLU A 135 19.37 -31.50 -16.12
CA GLU A 135 18.86 -31.72 -17.48
C GLU A 135 19.82 -32.57 -18.33
N ALA A 136 21.13 -32.40 -18.14
CA ALA A 136 22.18 -33.17 -18.81
C ALA A 136 22.50 -34.53 -18.17
N GLY A 137 21.85 -34.90 -17.05
CA GLY A 137 22.12 -36.16 -16.35
C GLY A 137 23.49 -36.24 -15.65
N ILE A 138 24.18 -35.12 -15.46
CA ILE A 138 25.54 -35.07 -14.90
C ILE A 138 25.47 -35.03 -13.38
N VAL A 139 25.71 -36.17 -12.74
CA VAL A 139 25.76 -36.28 -11.28
C VAL A 139 26.89 -35.39 -10.73
N GLY A 140 26.58 -34.58 -9.73
CA GLY A 140 27.54 -33.75 -9.00
C GLY A 140 28.68 -34.60 -8.42
N PRO A 141 29.94 -34.12 -8.35
CA PRO A 141 30.90 -34.75 -7.46
C PRO A 141 30.25 -34.82 -6.07
N ARG A 142 30.15 -36.02 -5.51
CA ARG A 142 29.56 -36.22 -4.18
C ARG A 142 30.30 -35.29 -3.23
N LYS A 143 29.60 -34.35 -2.60
CA LYS A 143 30.12 -33.55 -1.49
C LYS A 143 30.52 -34.54 -0.39
N GLY A 144 31.77 -34.98 -0.38
CA GLY A 144 32.23 -35.98 0.59
C GLY A 144 33.24 -37.01 0.10
N ALA A 145 33.68 -37.02 -1.17
CA ALA A 145 34.92 -37.72 -1.46
C ALA A 145 36.07 -36.92 -0.79
N PRO A 146 36.77 -37.49 0.20
CA PRO A 146 37.85 -36.77 0.87
C PRO A 146 38.90 -36.42 -0.18
N ALA A 147 39.14 -35.12 -0.37
CA ALA A 147 40.31 -34.67 -1.11
C ALA A 147 41.53 -35.38 -0.51
N SER A 148 42.35 -35.97 -1.37
CA SER A 148 43.61 -36.62 -1.03
C SER A 148 44.29 -35.92 0.14
N VAL A 149 44.57 -36.69 1.17
CA VAL A 149 45.23 -36.32 2.43
C VAL A 149 46.59 -35.69 2.12
N GLN A 150 46.61 -34.40 1.78
CA GLN A 150 47.78 -33.56 2.00
C GLN A 150 47.69 -33.06 3.44
N ALA A 151 48.75 -33.38 4.19
CA ALA A 151 48.92 -33.19 5.62
C ALA A 151 48.13 -31.98 6.16
N GLN A 152 47.10 -32.27 6.95
CA GLN A 152 46.44 -31.26 7.78
C GLN A 152 47.49 -30.72 8.76
N PRO A 153 47.68 -29.39 8.87
CA PRO A 153 48.38 -28.84 10.02
C PRO A 153 47.62 -29.23 11.29
N GLU A 154 48.37 -29.53 12.34
CA GLU A 154 47.89 -30.08 13.60
C GLU A 154 46.60 -29.43 14.12
N PRO A 155 45.68 -30.21 14.72
CA PRO A 155 44.39 -29.73 15.19
C PRO A 155 44.57 -28.65 16.26
N ARG A 156 44.50 -27.38 15.84
CA ARG A 156 44.35 -26.26 16.78
C ARG A 156 43.12 -26.50 17.63
N ALA A 157 43.33 -26.53 18.95
CA ALA A 157 42.31 -26.68 19.96
C ALA A 157 41.04 -25.92 19.58
N THR A 158 39.96 -26.68 19.41
CA THR A 158 38.65 -26.16 19.05
C THR A 158 38.14 -25.31 20.20
N VAL A 159 38.25 -23.99 20.04
CA VAL A 159 37.59 -23.03 20.93
C VAL A 159 36.09 -23.39 20.93
N PRO A 160 35.45 -23.63 22.11
CA PRO A 160 34.04 -23.98 22.18
C PRO A 160 33.23 -22.89 21.49
N ARG A 161 32.61 -23.25 20.36
CA ARG A 161 31.72 -22.35 19.63
C ARG A 161 30.52 -22.08 20.53
N LYS A 162 30.46 -20.87 21.08
CA LYS A 162 29.32 -20.38 21.85
C LYS A 162 28.01 -20.75 21.12
N PRO A 163 26.99 -21.24 21.83
CA PRO A 163 25.72 -21.62 21.23
C PRO A 163 25.22 -20.46 20.38
N ARG A 164 24.92 -20.74 19.10
CA ARG A 164 24.26 -19.80 18.22
C ARG A 164 22.86 -19.59 18.75
N VAL A 165 22.71 -18.64 19.68
CA VAL A 165 21.42 -18.05 20.03
C VAL A 165 20.80 -17.64 18.70
N GLY A 166 19.63 -18.20 18.40
CA GLY A 166 18.97 -18.00 17.11
C GLY A 166 19.01 -16.53 16.74
N ARG A 167 19.47 -16.22 15.52
CA ARG A 167 19.30 -14.91 14.92
C ARG A 167 17.80 -14.69 14.74
N PHE A 168 17.09 -14.39 15.83
CA PHE A 168 16.04 -13.39 15.76
C PHE A 168 16.70 -12.25 15.01
N ARG A 169 16.19 -11.93 13.82
CA ARG A 169 16.52 -10.69 13.12
C ARG A 169 16.56 -9.65 14.22
N GLN A 170 17.75 -9.14 14.55
CA GLN A 170 17.84 -7.93 15.33
C GLN A 170 17.02 -6.96 14.52
N VAL A 171 15.79 -6.72 14.99
CA VAL A 171 14.99 -5.59 14.54
C VAL A 171 15.92 -4.46 14.92
N GLN A 172 16.68 -3.97 13.94
CA GLN A 172 17.54 -2.81 14.11
C GLN A 172 16.67 -1.82 14.89
N PRO A 173 17.05 -1.44 16.12
CA PRO A 173 16.26 -0.50 16.90
C PRO A 173 16.01 0.66 15.95
N ARG A 174 14.73 0.98 15.71
CA ARG A 174 14.38 2.07 14.79
C ARG A 174 15.27 3.23 15.18
N PRO A 175 16.13 3.75 14.28
CA PRO A 175 17.07 4.79 14.64
C PRO A 175 16.30 5.86 15.39
N LEU A 176 16.72 6.16 16.62
CA LEU A 176 16.11 7.24 17.39
C LEU A 176 16.20 8.47 16.48
N ILE A 177 15.05 9.00 16.10
CA ILE A 177 14.97 10.24 15.34
C ILE A 177 15.40 11.32 16.33
N ASP A 178 16.71 11.57 16.35
CA ASP A 178 17.41 12.27 17.44
C ASP A 178 16.87 13.69 17.67
N HIS A 179 16.25 14.29 16.64
CA HIS A 179 15.64 15.62 16.76
C HIS A 179 14.30 15.66 16.02
N ARG A 180 13.20 15.33 16.73
CA ARG A 180 11.87 15.74 16.26
C ARG A 180 11.75 17.23 16.47
N ASP A 181 11.53 17.95 15.39
CA ASP A 181 11.24 19.38 15.42
C ASP A 181 9.87 19.62 16.07
N ILE A 182 9.88 20.09 17.31
CA ILE A 182 8.69 20.40 18.11
C ILE A 182 8.13 21.80 17.85
N SER A 183 8.75 22.58 16.96
CA SER A 183 8.22 23.89 16.58
C SER A 183 6.84 23.76 15.93
N ARG A 184 6.07 24.85 15.94
CA ARG A 184 4.74 24.87 15.32
C ARG A 184 4.81 24.53 13.82
N ALA A 185 5.84 25.00 13.12
CA ALA A 185 6.10 24.63 11.72
C ALA A 185 6.47 23.14 11.56
N GLY A 186 7.29 22.59 12.47
CA GLY A 186 7.62 21.17 12.49
C GLY A 186 6.41 20.25 12.67
N LEU A 187 5.48 20.62 13.56
CA LEU A 187 4.21 19.91 13.74
C LEU A 187 3.30 20.02 12.51
N ALA A 188 3.24 21.19 11.87
CA ALA A 188 2.50 21.39 10.62
C ALA A 188 3.06 20.52 9.48
N ALA A 189 4.39 20.46 9.36
CA ALA A 189 5.09 19.62 8.39
C ALA A 189 4.80 18.13 8.63
N GLN A 190 4.87 17.67 9.88
CA GLN A 190 4.53 16.29 10.26
C GLN A 190 3.07 15.95 9.94
N PHE A 191 2.13 16.87 10.16
CA PHE A 191 0.75 16.71 9.75
C PHE A 191 0.63 16.48 8.24
N LEU A 192 1.35 17.29 7.45
CA LEU A 192 1.32 17.22 5.99
C LEU A 192 2.02 15.99 5.40
N GLN A 193 2.91 15.33 6.14
CA GLN A 193 3.58 14.09 5.69
C GLN A 193 2.61 12.96 5.34
N ARG A 194 1.38 12.98 5.90
CA ARG A 194 0.31 12.04 5.52
C ARG A 194 -0.18 12.20 4.07
N PHE A 195 0.05 13.37 3.48
CA PHE A 195 -0.38 13.73 2.13
C PHE A 195 0.78 13.77 1.11
N GLY A 196 2.00 13.43 1.53
CA GLY A 196 3.18 13.40 0.67
C GLY A 196 4.47 13.80 1.39
N GLN A 197 5.61 13.70 0.70
CA GLN A 197 6.91 13.99 1.28
C GLN A 197 7.08 15.49 1.62
N VAL A 198 7.56 15.76 2.83
CA VAL A 198 7.89 17.08 3.37
C VAL A 198 9.24 16.97 4.10
N ILE A 199 10.24 17.73 3.64
CA ILE A 199 11.63 17.68 4.15
C ILE A 199 12.11 19.10 4.48
N ARG A 200 12.91 19.28 5.54
CA ARG A 200 13.61 20.55 5.82
C ARG A 200 14.65 20.86 4.73
N CYS A 201 14.66 22.10 4.25
CA CYS A 201 15.58 22.57 3.22
C CYS A 201 16.02 24.02 3.49
N ASP A 202 17.04 24.46 2.77
CA ASP A 202 17.44 25.86 2.70
C ASP A 202 16.55 26.63 1.71
N ALA A 203 16.72 27.95 1.62
CA ALA A 203 15.90 28.82 0.76
C ALA A 203 16.05 28.52 -0.75
N ASP A 204 17.16 27.91 -1.14
CA ASP A 204 17.46 27.43 -2.49
C ASP A 204 16.81 26.06 -2.81
N GLY A 205 16.21 25.40 -1.81
CA GLY A 205 15.62 24.07 -1.93
C GLY A 205 16.59 22.91 -1.68
N SER A 206 17.85 23.18 -1.33
CA SER A 206 18.82 22.16 -0.96
C SER A 206 18.43 21.47 0.35
N ILE A 207 18.52 20.14 0.40
CA ILE A 207 18.10 19.35 1.58
C ILE A 207 19.08 19.62 2.73
N ASN A 208 18.59 20.24 3.79
CA ASN A 208 19.34 20.56 4.99
C ASN A 208 18.47 20.33 6.22
N PRO A 209 18.80 19.37 7.11
CA PRO A 209 18.00 19.08 8.31
C PRO A 209 17.81 20.29 9.24
N LYS A 210 18.72 21.27 9.19
CA LYS A 210 18.68 22.50 9.99
C LYS A 210 18.19 23.72 9.20
N GLY A 211 17.75 23.54 7.96
CA GLY A 211 17.30 24.62 7.09
C GLY A 211 16.03 25.32 7.60
N THR A 212 15.83 26.57 7.20
CA THR A 212 14.70 27.39 7.64
C THR A 212 13.44 27.22 6.79
N HIS A 213 13.51 26.42 5.72
CA HIS A 213 12.41 26.20 4.77
C HIS A 213 12.00 24.72 4.71
N TRP A 214 10.92 24.45 3.99
CA TRP A 214 10.34 23.14 3.81
C TRP A 214 10.10 22.83 2.34
N LEU A 215 10.70 21.74 1.86
CA LEU A 215 10.49 21.23 0.51
C LEU A 215 9.34 20.23 0.49
N ARG A 216 8.30 20.51 -0.30
CA ARG A 216 7.13 19.62 -0.48
C ARG A 216 7.06 19.07 -1.89
N GLY A 217 6.98 17.74 -1.99
CA GLY A 217 6.88 17.04 -3.28
C GLY A 217 8.05 17.30 -4.23
N GLY A 218 9.22 17.69 -3.69
CA GLY A 218 10.44 17.95 -4.45
C GLY A 218 10.43 19.21 -5.33
N ARG A 219 9.42 20.07 -5.23
CA ARG A 219 9.28 21.25 -6.13
C ARG A 219 8.94 22.56 -5.44
N PHE A 220 8.26 22.52 -4.28
CA PHE A 220 7.80 23.72 -3.60
C PHE A 220 8.60 23.95 -2.33
N VAL A 221 9.40 25.01 -2.32
CA VAL A 221 10.06 25.53 -1.13
C VAL A 221 9.07 26.45 -0.42
N LEU A 222 8.75 26.13 0.83
CA LEU A 222 7.79 26.84 1.66
C LEU A 222 8.49 27.38 2.90
N THR A 223 8.18 28.61 3.26
CA THR A 223 8.53 29.19 4.56
C THR A 223 7.72 28.53 5.68
N ASP A 224 8.13 28.76 6.93
CA ASP A 224 7.41 28.26 8.12
C ASP A 224 5.94 28.70 8.14
N ASN A 225 5.64 29.94 7.72
CA ASN A 225 4.25 30.45 7.67
C ASN A 225 3.42 29.76 6.58
N GLU A 226 4.00 29.57 5.40
CA GLU A 226 3.29 28.94 4.28
C GLU A 226 2.97 27.47 4.55
N ILE A 227 3.88 26.74 5.22
CA ILE A 227 3.60 25.36 5.58
C ILE A 227 2.51 25.24 6.64
N MET A 228 2.46 26.16 7.61
CA MET A 228 1.37 26.26 8.59
C MET A 228 0.03 26.55 7.92
N GLN A 229 -0.06 27.60 7.10
CA GLN A 229 -1.29 27.95 6.37
C GLN A 229 -1.77 26.79 5.48
N ARG A 230 -0.84 26.07 4.86
CA ARG A 230 -1.19 24.91 4.03
C ARG A 230 -1.68 23.74 4.87
N ALA A 231 -1.11 23.50 6.05
CA ALA A 231 -1.64 22.51 6.97
C ALA A 231 -3.05 22.89 7.44
N GLU A 232 -3.29 24.15 7.78
CA GLU A 232 -4.61 24.67 8.21
C GLU A 232 -5.69 24.48 7.14
N ARG A 233 -5.39 24.76 5.87
CA ARG A 233 -6.30 24.46 4.74
C ARG A 233 -6.64 22.98 4.59
N ASN A 234 -5.79 22.08 5.11
CA ASN A 234 -6.03 20.63 5.14
C ASN A 234 -6.62 20.15 6.47
N GLY A 235 -7.13 21.06 7.30
CA GLY A 235 -7.80 20.76 8.56
C GLY A 235 -6.88 20.62 9.77
N TRP A 236 -5.60 21.00 9.66
CA TRP A 236 -4.73 21.04 10.84
C TRP A 236 -5.13 22.20 11.76
N ARG A 237 -5.21 21.90 13.06
CA ARG A 237 -5.48 22.89 14.10
C ARG A 237 -4.40 22.76 15.17
N PRO A 238 -3.53 23.78 15.35
CA PRO A 238 -2.37 23.67 16.25
C PRO A 238 -2.76 23.43 17.71
N ASP A 239 -3.92 23.95 18.14
CA ASP A 239 -4.42 23.85 19.51
C ASP A 239 -5.49 22.76 19.71
N GLN A 240 -5.76 21.92 18.71
CA GLN A 240 -6.81 20.90 18.81
C GLN A 240 -6.56 19.90 19.96
N TRP A 241 -5.30 19.62 20.26
CA TRP A 241 -4.95 18.77 21.40
C TRP A 241 -5.35 19.41 22.74
N LYS A 242 -5.38 20.75 22.86
CA LYS A 242 -5.85 21.45 24.07
C LYS A 242 -7.34 21.32 24.24
N GLU A 243 -8.10 21.33 23.14
CA GLU A 243 -9.55 21.08 23.17
C GLU A 243 -9.85 19.63 23.59
N LEU A 244 -9.07 18.65 23.11
CA LEU A 244 -9.20 17.24 23.49
C LEU A 244 -8.71 16.95 24.91
N ALA A 245 -7.69 17.67 25.38
CA ALA A 245 -7.12 17.52 26.71
C ALA A 245 -7.87 18.33 27.77
N ARG A 246 -8.77 19.25 27.39
CA ARG A 246 -9.68 19.87 28.34
C ARG A 246 -10.54 18.73 28.92
N PRO A 247 -10.43 18.43 30.23
CA PRO A 247 -11.34 17.47 30.83
C PRO A 247 -12.75 17.97 30.54
N ALA A 248 -13.65 17.07 30.15
CA ALA A 248 -15.06 17.41 29.98
C ALA A 248 -15.52 17.99 31.33
N VAL A 249 -15.56 19.33 31.41
CA VAL A 249 -16.01 20.02 32.62
C VAL A 249 -17.43 19.53 32.77
N ASN A 250 -17.64 18.71 33.81
CA ASN A 250 -18.90 18.03 34.07
C ASN A 250 -20.03 19.05 33.95
N ALA A 251 -20.78 18.99 32.84
CA ALA A 251 -22.03 19.74 32.66
C ALA A 251 -23.15 19.23 33.59
N GLY A 252 -22.78 18.60 34.72
CA GLY A 252 -23.63 17.99 35.72
C GLY A 252 -23.81 18.85 36.97
N GLY A 253 -23.61 20.17 36.88
CA GLY A 253 -24.11 21.13 37.87
C GLY A 253 -25.61 21.37 37.69
N ALA A 254 -26.41 20.30 37.64
CA ALA A 254 -27.86 20.40 37.65
C ALA A 254 -28.32 20.80 39.04
N ALA A 255 -28.95 21.98 39.10
CA ALA A 255 -29.72 22.53 40.20
C ALA A 255 -30.34 21.48 41.14
N ARG A 256 -29.86 21.44 42.39
CA ARG A 256 -30.75 21.15 43.52
C ARG A 256 -31.62 22.39 43.68
N GLN A 257 -32.83 22.34 43.14
CA GLN A 257 -33.90 23.25 43.58
C GLN A 257 -34.33 22.77 44.96
N ASP A 258 -34.12 23.64 45.94
CA ASP A 258 -34.64 23.51 47.29
C ASP A 258 -36.16 23.41 47.24
N ILE A 259 -36.68 22.24 47.59
CA ILE A 259 -38.08 22.06 47.98
C ILE A 259 -38.14 22.52 49.44
N ALA A 260 -38.41 23.80 49.64
CA ALA A 260 -38.82 24.34 50.93
C ALA A 260 -40.28 23.97 51.18
N ALA A 261 -40.53 23.48 52.39
CA ALA A 261 -41.78 22.96 52.94
C ALA A 261 -42.83 24.04 53.24
#